data_AF-A0A356F9K2-F1
#
_entry.id   AF-A0A356F9K2-F1
#
_cell.length_a   1.000
_cell.length_b   1.000
_cell.length_c   1.000
_cell.angle_alpha   90.00
_cell.angle_beta   90.00
_cell.angle_gamma   90.00
#
_symmetry.space_group_name_H-M   'P 1'
#
loop_
_entity.id
_entity.type
_entity.pdbx_description
1 polymer ?
#
loop_
_entity_poly.entity_id
_entity_poly.type
_entity_poly.pdbx_seq_one_letter_code
_entity_poly.pdbx_strand_id
1 'polypeptide(L)'
;MREFESFRPIYDPTAVQPMRDELTRVGVDELRTSEDVDSTLGGDEGTVLLVVNSVCGCAAGNARPGVMLALQNKVIPDRLTTVFAGQDKEATEKARGYMSEYPPSSPCIAVFKGGKVQTIIERHNIEGRSPQDIASMLVNSFNSCCERSGPSIPRDEFEKIVPAHICGSSIPEFEEGSDASEGSEDGAS
;
A
#
# COMPACT_ATOMS: atom_id res chain seq x y z
N MET A 1 -22.15 4.07 -22.43
CA MET A 1 -22.17 2.86 -21.58
C MET A 1 -20.75 2.32 -21.64
N ARG A 2 -19.89 2.63 -20.65
CA ARG A 2 -18.53 2.09 -20.64
C ARG A 2 -18.63 0.65 -20.15
N GLU A 3 -18.12 -0.28 -20.94
CA GLU A 3 -17.91 -1.66 -20.51
C GLU A 3 -17.04 -1.64 -19.26
N PHE A 4 -17.54 -2.22 -18.18
CA PHE A 4 -16.70 -2.68 -17.09
C PHE A 4 -15.80 -3.77 -17.68
N GLU A 5 -14.66 -3.37 -18.27
CA GLU A 5 -13.56 -4.30 -18.47
C GLU A 5 -13.30 -4.94 -17.11
N SER A 6 -13.54 -6.25 -17.05
CA SER A 6 -13.37 -7.09 -15.87
C SER A 6 -11.91 -7.05 -15.46
N PHE A 7 -11.49 -5.99 -14.76
CA PHE A 7 -10.21 -5.97 -14.08
C PHE A 7 -10.25 -7.04 -13.00
N ARG A 8 -9.49 -8.11 -13.22
CA ARG A 8 -9.31 -9.19 -12.26
C ARG A 8 -8.06 -8.89 -11.44
N PRO A 9 -8.16 -8.72 -10.12
CA PRO A 9 -6.98 -8.57 -9.27
C PRO A 9 -6.12 -9.84 -9.37
N ILE A 10 -4.80 -9.69 -9.28
CA ILE A 10 -3.85 -10.81 -9.45
C ILE A 10 -3.99 -11.81 -8.29
N TYR A 11 -4.29 -11.31 -7.10
CA TYR A 11 -4.48 -12.08 -5.87
C TYR A 11 -5.93 -12.00 -5.39
N ASP A 12 -6.37 -13.02 -4.66
CA ASP A 12 -7.68 -13.03 -3.99
C ASP A 12 -7.83 -11.81 -3.05
N PRO A 13 -8.85 -10.96 -3.25
CA PRO A 13 -9.14 -9.82 -2.37
C PRO A 13 -9.21 -10.18 -0.89
N THR A 14 -9.76 -11.35 -0.55
CA THR A 14 -9.88 -11.83 0.83
C THR A 14 -8.51 -12.17 1.40
N ALA A 15 -7.64 -12.77 0.58
CA ALA A 15 -6.30 -13.17 1.01
C ALA A 15 -5.36 -11.98 1.25
N VAL A 16 -5.57 -10.86 0.55
CA VAL A 16 -4.76 -9.64 0.74
C VAL A 16 -5.33 -8.68 1.78
N GLN A 17 -6.55 -8.90 2.27
CA GLN A 17 -7.20 -8.00 3.23
C GLN A 17 -6.34 -7.68 4.46
N PRO A 18 -5.64 -8.65 5.10
CA PRO A 18 -4.77 -8.34 6.23
C PRO A 18 -3.65 -7.35 5.89
N MET A 19 -3.18 -7.33 4.63
CA MET A 19 -2.12 -6.43 4.16
C MET A 19 -2.63 -5.00 3.90
N ARG A 20 -3.92 -4.85 3.62
CA ARG A 20 -4.61 -3.55 3.58
C ARG A 20 -4.81 -3.05 5.01
N ASP A 21 -5.35 -3.92 5.86
CA ASP A 21 -5.70 -3.62 7.25
C ASP A 21 -4.51 -3.12 8.09
N GLU A 22 -3.29 -3.61 7.82
CA GLU A 22 -2.08 -3.12 8.49
C GLU A 22 -1.88 -1.60 8.36
N LEU A 23 -2.13 -1.05 7.18
CA LEU A 23 -1.95 0.37 6.92
C LEU A 23 -3.21 1.16 7.30
N THR A 24 -4.40 0.66 6.98
CA THR A 24 -5.66 1.38 7.28
C THR A 24 -5.90 1.52 8.78
N ARG A 25 -5.49 0.53 9.59
CA ARG A 25 -5.56 0.61 11.06
C ARG A 25 -4.71 1.72 11.68
N VAL A 26 -3.69 2.21 10.97
CA VAL A 26 -2.87 3.36 11.42
C VAL A 26 -3.25 4.65 10.71
N GLY A 27 -4.45 4.72 10.11
CA GLY A 27 -5.01 5.92 9.50
C GLY A 27 -4.50 6.22 8.09
N VAL A 28 -4.03 5.21 7.36
CA VAL A 28 -3.66 5.34 5.94
C VAL A 28 -4.87 5.06 5.06
N ASP A 29 -5.22 6.01 4.20
CA ASP A 29 -6.35 5.90 3.28
C ASP A 29 -5.96 5.17 1.99
N GLU A 30 -6.84 4.27 1.52
CA GLU A 30 -6.62 3.54 0.27
C GLU A 30 -7.10 4.35 -0.94
N LEU A 31 -6.20 4.53 -1.92
CA LEU A 31 -6.51 5.12 -3.22
C LEU A 31 -6.68 3.97 -4.22
N ARG A 32 -7.92 3.74 -4.66
CA ARG A 32 -8.26 2.55 -5.46
C ARG A 32 -8.53 2.87 -6.93
N THR A 33 -8.77 4.14 -7.24
CA THR A 33 -8.98 4.64 -8.61
C THR A 33 -7.91 5.64 -9.02
N SER A 34 -7.79 5.89 -10.32
CA SER A 34 -6.88 6.92 -10.84
C SER A 34 -7.28 8.33 -10.37
N GLU A 35 -8.58 8.55 -10.22
CA GLU A 35 -9.21 9.79 -9.76
C GLU A 35 -8.89 10.07 -8.28
N ASP A 36 -8.90 9.04 -7.43
CA ASP A 36 -8.47 9.16 -6.03
C ASP A 36 -7.00 9.59 -5.95
N VAL A 37 -6.17 9.09 -6.85
CA VAL A 37 -4.75 9.46 -6.93
C VAL A 37 -4.57 10.88 -7.43
N ASP A 38 -5.24 11.27 -8.52
CA ASP A 38 -5.18 12.63 -9.07
C ASP A 38 -5.65 13.68 -8.05
N SER A 39 -6.78 13.44 -7.40
CA SER A 39 -7.32 14.34 -6.38
C SER A 39 -6.42 14.46 -5.16
N THR A 40 -5.54 13.47 -4.93
CA THR A 40 -4.62 13.43 -3.80
C THR A 40 -3.25 14.03 -4.11
N LEU A 41 -2.64 13.64 -5.21
CA LEU A 41 -1.26 14.00 -5.57
C LEU A 41 -1.18 15.18 -6.54
N GLY A 42 -2.27 15.51 -7.22
CA GLY A 42 -2.35 16.65 -8.14
C GLY A 42 -2.49 18.01 -7.46
N GLY A 43 -2.58 18.05 -6.13
CA GLY A 43 -2.59 19.30 -5.37
C GLY A 43 -1.19 19.90 -5.19
N ASP A 44 -1.11 21.23 -5.22
CA ASP A 44 0.13 21.99 -5.05
C ASP A 44 0.43 22.36 -3.58
N GLU A 45 -0.40 21.91 -2.63
CA GLU A 45 -0.30 22.25 -1.21
C GLU A 45 -0.27 21.02 -0.31
N GLY A 46 0.33 21.19 0.86
CA GLY A 46 0.43 20.16 1.88
C GLY A 46 1.47 19.08 1.59
N THR A 47 1.47 18.07 2.45
CA THR A 47 2.37 16.92 2.42
C THR A 47 1.59 15.61 2.35
N VAL A 48 2.05 14.70 1.49
CA VAL A 48 1.38 13.40 1.28
C VAL A 48 2.39 12.28 1.44
N LEU A 49 2.11 11.35 2.34
CA LEU A 49 2.75 10.04 2.34
C LEU A 49 2.00 9.14 1.37
N LEU A 50 2.70 8.54 0.41
CA LEU A 50 2.18 7.50 -0.45
C LEU A 50 2.97 6.21 -0.22
N VAL A 51 2.26 5.13 0.11
CA VAL A 51 2.83 3.78 0.15
C VAL A 51 2.35 2.99 -1.06
N VAL A 52 3.26 2.61 -1.95
CA VAL A 52 2.99 1.59 -2.97
C VAL A 52 3.12 0.22 -2.31
N ASN A 53 2.01 -0.24 -1.74
CA ASN A 53 1.91 -1.53 -1.04
C ASN A 53 2.01 -2.68 -2.05
N SER A 54 2.38 -3.87 -1.57
CA SER A 54 2.39 -5.08 -2.37
C SER A 54 2.32 -6.32 -1.47
N VAL A 55 2.09 -7.47 -2.10
CA VAL A 55 2.12 -8.76 -1.40
C VAL A 55 3.52 -9.27 -1.07
N CYS A 56 4.58 -8.62 -1.58
CA CYS A 56 5.94 -9.12 -1.46
C CYS A 56 6.38 -9.25 0.02
N GLY A 57 7.18 -10.26 0.35
CA GLY A 57 7.68 -10.46 1.72
C GLY A 57 8.43 -9.25 2.30
N CYS A 58 9.07 -8.43 1.47
CA CYS A 58 9.71 -7.18 1.91
C CYS A 58 8.68 -6.10 2.30
N ALA A 59 7.48 -6.14 1.71
CA ALA A 59 6.38 -5.26 2.12
C ALA A 59 5.84 -5.66 3.49
N ALA A 60 5.62 -6.95 3.70
CA ALA A 60 5.12 -7.51 4.96
C ALA A 60 6.12 -7.42 6.12
N GLY A 61 7.39 -7.72 5.88
CA GLY A 61 8.40 -7.74 6.92
C GLY A 61 8.96 -6.37 7.28
N ASN A 62 9.07 -5.47 6.30
CA ASN A 62 9.90 -4.25 6.45
C ASN A 62 9.10 -2.98 6.16
N ALA A 63 8.52 -2.84 4.96
CA ALA A 63 7.95 -1.57 4.52
C ALA A 63 6.72 -1.13 5.34
N ARG A 64 5.69 -1.99 5.47
CA ARG A 64 4.48 -1.62 6.22
C ARG A 64 4.78 -1.40 7.70
N PRO A 65 5.52 -2.29 8.41
CA PRO A 65 5.92 -2.03 9.79
C PRO A 65 6.75 -0.74 9.95
N GLY A 66 7.64 -0.44 9.00
CA GLY A 66 8.44 0.78 9.01
C GLY A 66 7.60 2.05 8.85
N VAL A 67 6.61 2.04 7.96
CA VAL A 67 5.64 3.14 7.82
C VAL A 67 4.82 3.30 9.10
N MET A 68 4.25 2.22 9.60
CA MET A 68 3.46 2.19 10.83
C MET A 68 4.21 2.81 12.02
N LEU A 69 5.49 2.46 12.19
CA LEU A 69 6.37 3.05 13.21
C LEU A 69 6.64 4.53 12.97
N ALA A 70 6.90 4.95 11.72
CA ALA A 70 7.16 6.35 11.39
C ALA A 70 5.96 7.26 11.70
N LEU A 71 4.74 6.75 11.54
CA LEU A 71 3.51 7.49 11.82
C LEU A 71 3.25 7.72 13.33
N GLN A 72 4.06 7.11 14.20
CA GLN A 72 4.07 7.44 15.63
C GLN A 72 4.94 8.66 15.97
N ASN A 73 5.54 9.31 14.97
CA ASN A 73 6.32 10.53 15.17
C ASN A 73 5.47 11.74 15.57
N LYS A 74 6.12 12.74 16.18
CA LYS A 74 5.46 13.99 16.58
C LYS A 74 4.97 14.83 15.40
N VAL A 75 5.64 14.74 14.26
CA VAL A 75 5.30 15.46 13.04
C VAL A 75 5.15 14.44 11.92
N ILE A 76 4.03 14.47 11.20
CA ILE A 76 3.68 13.52 10.15
C ILE A 76 3.08 14.25 8.94
N PRO A 77 2.99 13.60 7.77
CA PRO A 77 2.37 14.21 6.59
C PRO A 77 0.88 14.51 6.78
N ASP A 78 0.38 15.52 6.07
CA ASP A 78 -1.02 15.96 6.15
C ASP A 78 -1.97 14.86 5.69
N ARG A 79 -1.58 14.13 4.63
CA ARG A 79 -2.32 13.00 4.08
C ARG A 79 -1.49 11.72 4.10
N LEU A 80 -2.11 10.64 4.54
CA LEU A 80 -1.49 9.32 4.65
C LEU A 80 -2.23 8.40 3.70
N THR A 81 -1.57 7.93 2.64
CA THR A 81 -2.27 7.17 1.59
C THR A 81 -1.49 5.95 1.11
N THR A 82 -2.21 5.01 0.50
CA THR A 82 -1.62 3.82 -0.12
C THR A 82 -2.33 3.45 -1.41
N VAL A 83 -1.56 2.91 -2.36
CA VAL A 83 -2.05 2.16 -3.52
C VAL A 83 -1.54 0.73 -3.41
N PHE A 84 -2.26 -0.25 -3.94
CA PHE A 84 -1.89 -1.66 -3.82
C PHE A 84 -1.48 -2.25 -5.17
N ALA A 85 -0.17 -2.44 -5.38
CA ALA A 85 0.37 -3.02 -6.59
C ALA A 85 -0.07 -4.48 -6.78
N GLY A 86 -0.65 -4.77 -7.95
CA GLY A 86 -1.23 -6.08 -8.28
C GLY A 86 -2.68 -6.26 -7.84
N GLN A 87 -3.28 -5.25 -7.20
CA GLN A 87 -4.68 -5.27 -6.77
C GLN A 87 -5.47 -4.06 -7.28
N ASP A 88 -4.88 -2.86 -7.26
CA ASP A 88 -5.51 -1.63 -7.74
C ASP A 88 -4.64 -1.05 -8.88
N LYS A 89 -4.75 -1.65 -10.08
CA LYS A 89 -3.82 -1.42 -11.20
C LYS A 89 -3.82 0.04 -11.66
N GLU A 90 -4.98 0.60 -11.96
CA GLU A 90 -5.11 1.97 -12.46
C GLU A 90 -4.57 2.99 -11.45
N ALA A 91 -4.92 2.84 -10.17
CA ALA A 91 -4.39 3.69 -9.11
C ALA A 91 -2.86 3.57 -8.98
N THR A 92 -2.33 2.34 -9.04
CA THR A 92 -0.88 2.09 -8.95
C THR A 92 -0.13 2.71 -10.14
N GLU A 93 -0.63 2.53 -11.35
CA GLU A 93 -0.04 3.10 -12.57
C GLU A 93 -0.10 4.63 -12.53
N LYS A 94 -1.23 5.18 -12.10
CA LYS A 94 -1.38 6.63 -11.96
C LYS A 94 -0.41 7.21 -10.93
N ALA A 95 -0.27 6.57 -9.77
CA ALA A 95 0.66 6.98 -8.73
C ALA A 95 2.12 6.93 -9.20
N ARG A 96 2.50 5.92 -10.00
CA ARG A 96 3.83 5.84 -10.63
C ARG A 96 4.09 6.98 -11.61
N GLY A 97 3.06 7.51 -12.28
CA GLY A 97 3.19 8.69 -13.14
C GLY A 97 3.71 9.92 -12.40
N TYR A 98 3.26 10.13 -11.16
CA TYR A 98 3.75 11.19 -10.26
C TYR A 98 5.18 10.96 -9.76
N MET A 99 5.74 9.77 -9.95
CA MET A 99 7.10 9.39 -9.59
C MET A 99 7.92 8.99 -10.83
N SER A 100 7.59 9.53 -12.00
CA SER A 100 8.16 9.12 -13.29
C SER A 100 9.68 9.29 -13.43
N GLU A 101 10.30 10.11 -12.58
CA GLU A 101 11.76 10.27 -12.49
C GLU A 101 12.45 9.06 -11.82
N TYR A 102 11.69 8.19 -11.16
CA TYR A 102 12.19 7.04 -10.43
C TYR A 102 11.73 5.72 -11.07
N PRO A 103 12.58 4.69 -11.08
CA PRO A 103 12.19 3.40 -11.64
C PRO A 103 11.05 2.78 -10.83
N PRO A 104 10.01 2.23 -11.49
CA PRO A 104 8.88 1.64 -10.78
C PRO A 104 9.35 0.43 -9.97
N SER A 105 9.09 0.44 -8.66
CA SER A 105 9.37 -0.68 -7.77
C SER A 105 8.22 -0.89 -6.77
N SER A 106 8.14 -2.09 -6.17
CA SER A 106 7.23 -2.35 -5.06
C SER A 106 7.84 -3.36 -4.08
N PRO A 107 7.74 -3.15 -2.75
CA PRO A 107 7.20 -1.94 -2.13
C PRO A 107 8.05 -0.70 -2.45
N CYS A 108 7.40 0.47 -2.44
CA CYS A 108 8.03 1.78 -2.59
C CYS A 108 7.26 2.78 -1.72
N ILE A 109 7.97 3.72 -1.08
CA ILE A 109 7.34 4.72 -0.21
C ILE A 109 7.81 6.11 -0.67
N ALA A 110 6.88 7.02 -0.87
CA ALA A 110 7.18 8.39 -1.27
C ALA A 110 6.53 9.40 -0.32
N VAL A 111 7.24 10.51 -0.08
CA VAL A 111 6.73 11.69 0.60
C VAL A 111 6.71 12.82 -0.40
N PHE A 112 5.53 13.38 -0.64
CA PHE A 112 5.31 14.51 -1.50
C PHE A 112 5.18 15.79 -0.68
N LYS A 113 5.65 16.91 -1.23
CA LYS A 113 5.39 18.26 -0.73
C LYS A 113 5.04 19.15 -1.91
N GLY A 114 3.82 19.69 -1.90
CA GLY A 114 3.29 20.52 -2.99
C GLY A 114 3.42 19.84 -4.36
N GLY A 115 2.85 18.65 -4.50
CA GLY A 115 2.84 17.87 -5.74
C GLY A 115 4.18 17.27 -6.19
N LYS A 116 5.28 17.54 -5.50
CA LYS A 116 6.63 17.06 -5.87
C LYS A 116 7.16 16.03 -4.88
N VAL A 117 7.87 15.03 -5.39
CA VAL A 117 8.55 14.01 -4.57
C VAL A 117 9.69 14.68 -3.80
N GLN A 118 9.58 14.70 -2.47
CA GLN A 118 10.61 15.20 -1.57
C GLN A 118 11.51 14.07 -1.04
N THR A 119 10.95 12.89 -0.86
CA THR A 119 11.68 11.70 -0.45
C THR A 119 11.05 10.49 -1.12
N ILE A 120 11.89 9.58 -1.59
CA ILE A 120 11.45 8.27 -2.07
C ILE A 120 12.37 7.21 -1.46
N ILE A 121 11.76 6.11 -1.02
CA ILE A 121 12.41 4.92 -0.52
C ILE A 121 12.02 3.79 -1.45
N GLU A 122 12.92 3.47 -2.38
CA GLU A 122 12.70 2.43 -3.37
C GLU A 122 12.87 1.05 -2.75
N ARG A 123 12.41 0.02 -3.48
CA ARG A 123 12.55 -1.38 -3.04
C ARG A 123 13.97 -1.75 -2.62
N HIS A 124 14.99 -1.32 -3.38
CA HIS A 124 16.38 -1.62 -3.08
C HIS A 124 16.89 -0.96 -1.79
N ASN A 125 16.21 0.09 -1.30
CA ASN A 125 16.48 0.69 0.00
C ASN A 125 15.71 -0.03 1.13
N ILE A 126 14.64 -0.76 0.82
CA ILE A 126 13.82 -1.51 1.78
C ILE A 126 14.38 -2.93 2.01
N GLU A 127 14.88 -3.55 0.94
CA GLU A 127 15.47 -4.88 0.98
C GLU A 127 16.69 -4.92 1.92
N GLY A 128 16.69 -5.89 2.85
CA GLY A 128 17.77 -6.07 3.83
C GLY A 128 17.78 -5.06 4.99
N ARG A 129 16.81 -4.14 5.07
CA ARG A 129 16.69 -3.19 6.20
C ARG A 129 15.64 -3.60 7.21
N SER A 130 15.85 -3.18 8.45
CA SER A 130 14.84 -3.35 9.50
C SER A 130 13.69 -2.34 9.36
N PRO A 131 12.49 -2.64 9.90
CA PRO A 131 11.42 -1.66 10.05
C PRO A 131 11.87 -0.35 10.71
N GLN A 132 12.76 -0.43 11.71
CA GLN A 132 13.26 0.73 12.45
C GLN A 132 14.14 1.62 11.58
N ASP A 133 14.93 1.04 10.68
CA ASP A 133 15.73 1.81 9.72
C ASP A 133 14.83 2.56 8.74
N ILE A 134 13.82 1.88 8.19
CA ILE A 134 12.84 2.49 7.28
C ILE A 134 12.07 3.60 8.00
N ALA A 135 11.63 3.35 9.23
CA ALA A 135 10.96 4.34 10.06
C ALA A 135 11.84 5.58 10.29
N SER A 136 13.13 5.38 10.59
CA SER A 136 14.08 6.47 10.80
C SER A 136 14.27 7.32 9.55
N MET A 137 14.35 6.69 8.37
CA MET A 137 14.42 7.40 7.08
C MET A 137 13.18 8.27 6.85
N LEU A 138 11.98 7.74 7.12
CA LEU A 138 10.73 8.47 6.99
C LEU A 138 10.61 9.59 8.02
N VAL A 139 10.94 9.34 9.28
CA VAL A 139 10.91 10.36 10.34
C VAL A 139 11.83 11.53 10.02
N ASN A 140 13.02 11.27 9.47
CA ASN A 140 13.91 12.33 9.00
C ASN A 140 13.27 13.16 7.89
N SER A 141 12.59 12.50 6.93
CA SER A 141 11.83 13.20 5.90
C SER A 141 10.69 14.03 6.49
N PHE A 142 9.87 13.45 7.38
CA PHE A 142 8.73 14.12 8.01
C PHE A 142 9.17 15.37 8.77
N ASN A 143 10.19 15.25 9.61
CA ASN A 143 10.73 16.37 10.39
C ASN A 143 11.31 17.49 9.51
N SER A 144 11.72 17.18 8.27
CA SER A 144 12.28 18.17 7.35
C SER A 144 11.23 18.93 6.53
N CYS A 145 10.03 18.36 6.34
CA CYS A 145 9.10 18.87 5.34
C CYS A 145 7.64 18.99 5.77
N CYS A 146 7.23 18.34 6.87
CA CYS A 146 5.85 18.29 7.36
C CYS A 146 5.63 19.20 8.56
N GLU A 147 4.35 19.51 8.85
CA GLU A 147 3.96 20.41 9.95
C GLU A 147 2.81 19.86 10.80
N ARG A 148 2.02 18.90 10.29
CA ARG A 148 0.92 18.28 11.04
C ARG A 148 1.45 17.51 12.26
N SER A 149 0.81 17.73 13.40
CA SER A 149 1.08 16.94 14.61
C SER A 149 0.60 15.50 14.44
N GLY A 150 1.49 14.55 14.71
CA GLY A 150 1.16 13.16 14.94
C GLY A 150 0.90 12.87 16.43
N PRO A 151 0.82 11.59 16.83
CA PRO A 151 0.86 10.40 15.95
C PRO A 151 -0.41 10.27 15.09
N SER A 152 -0.42 9.34 14.12
CA SER A 152 -1.61 9.09 13.29
C SER A 152 -2.75 8.45 14.07
N ILE A 153 -2.43 7.65 15.09
CA ILE A 153 -3.35 7.04 16.06
C ILE A 153 -2.73 7.07 17.46
N PRO A 154 -3.52 6.98 18.55
CA PRO A 154 -2.98 6.87 19.91
C PRO A 154 -2.01 5.69 20.07
N ARG A 155 -0.96 5.90 20.86
CA ARG A 155 0.10 4.88 21.06
C ARG A 155 -0.43 3.58 21.67
N ASP A 156 -1.39 3.65 22.57
CA ASP A 156 -1.99 2.47 23.19
C ASP A 156 -2.88 1.68 22.23
N GLU A 157 -3.43 2.33 21.19
CA GLU A 157 -4.09 1.65 20.08
C GLU A 157 -3.08 1.01 19.14
N PHE A 158 -1.99 1.72 18.83
CA PHE A 158 -0.90 1.22 18.01
C PHE A 158 -0.27 -0.05 18.56
N GLU A 159 0.00 -0.09 19.87
CA GLU A 159 0.62 -1.25 20.54
C GLU A 159 -0.26 -2.51 20.52
N LYS A 160 -1.56 -2.39 20.20
CA LYS A 160 -2.49 -3.52 20.03
C LYS A 160 -2.48 -4.09 18.61
N ILE A 161 -1.85 -3.41 17.64
CA ILE A 161 -1.80 -3.86 16.25
C ILE A 161 -0.76 -4.97 16.13
N VAL A 162 -1.21 -6.15 15.71
CA VAL A 162 -0.34 -7.27 15.37
C VAL A 162 -0.08 -7.23 13.86
N PRO A 163 1.18 -7.07 13.40
CA PRO A 163 1.51 -7.12 11.97
C PRO A 163 1.13 -8.47 11.36
N ALA A 164 0.64 -8.48 10.12
CA ALA A 164 0.38 -9.72 9.41
C ALA A 164 1.72 -10.28 8.90
N HIS A 165 2.32 -11.19 9.68
CA HIS A 165 3.49 -11.98 9.30
C HIS A 165 3.15 -13.05 8.24
N ILE A 166 2.42 -12.68 7.19
CA ILE A 166 2.07 -13.57 6.09
C ILE A 166 3.12 -13.40 4.99
N CYS A 167 3.79 -14.49 4.63
CA CYS A 167 4.72 -14.50 3.51
C CYS A 167 3.96 -14.42 2.17
N GLY A 168 4.35 -13.47 1.32
CA GLY A 168 3.73 -13.28 -0.01
C GLY A 168 3.73 -14.50 -0.92
N SER A 169 4.68 -15.43 -0.73
CA SER A 169 4.78 -16.67 -1.49
C SER A 169 3.69 -17.70 -1.18
N SER A 170 2.82 -17.42 -0.21
CA SER A 170 1.75 -18.31 0.25
C SER A 170 0.36 -17.72 0.03
N ILE A 171 0.27 -16.58 -0.66
CA ILE A 171 -1.03 -15.97 -0.99
C ILE A 171 -1.57 -16.67 -2.25
N PRO A 172 -2.77 -17.25 -2.19
CA PRO A 172 -3.39 -17.82 -3.37
C PRO A 172 -3.60 -16.73 -4.44
N GLU A 173 -3.20 -17.05 -5.66
CA GLU A 173 -3.68 -16.32 -6.83
C GLU A 173 -5.20 -16.54 -6.94
N PHE A 174 -5.91 -15.60 -7.57
CA PHE A 174 -7.35 -15.71 -7.68
C PHE A 174 -7.74 -16.93 -8.55
N GLU A 175 -8.21 -18.03 -7.94
CA GLU A 175 -8.72 -19.22 -8.64
C GLU A 175 -10.23 -19.09 -8.87
N GLU A 176 -10.68 -19.18 -10.13
CA GLU A 176 -12.11 -19.31 -10.47
C GLU A 176 -12.64 -20.64 -9.93
N GLY A 177 -13.77 -20.59 -9.23
CA GLY A 177 -14.48 -21.78 -8.77
C GLY A 177 -14.74 -22.72 -9.94
N SER A 178 -14.33 -23.98 -9.76
CA SER A 178 -14.79 -25.14 -10.51
C SER A 178 -16.30 -25.08 -10.67
N ASP A 179 -16.77 -24.89 -11.90
CA ASP A 179 -18.20 -24.98 -12.18
C ASP A 179 -18.63 -26.43 -11.97
N ALA A 180 -19.59 -26.60 -11.06
CA ALA A 180 -20.17 -27.88 -10.75
C ALA A 180 -21.02 -28.35 -11.93
N SER A 181 -20.70 -29.52 -12.47
CA SER A 181 -21.68 -30.35 -13.17
C SER A 181 -21.57 -31.79 -12.68
N GLU A 182 -22.05 -32.04 -11.46
CA GLU A 182 -22.69 -33.31 -11.15
C GLU A 182 -24.05 -33.33 -11.83
N GLY A 183 -24.20 -34.28 -12.76
CA GLY A 183 -25.43 -34.55 -13.49
C GLY A 183 -25.30 -35.92 -14.12
N SER A 184 -25.45 -36.94 -13.28
CA SER A 184 -25.61 -38.35 -13.60
C SER A 184 -26.74 -38.58 -14.62
N GLU A 185 -26.49 -39.39 -15.65
CA GLU A 185 -27.48 -40.35 -16.16
C GLU A 185 -26.77 -41.65 -16.53
N ASP A 186 -27.00 -42.65 -15.67
CA ASP A 186 -26.84 -44.07 -15.93
C ASP A 186 -27.69 -44.49 -17.14
N GLY A 187 -27.29 -45.56 -17.84
CA GLY A 187 -28.28 -46.43 -18.47
C GLY A 187 -27.91 -47.05 -19.81
N ALA A 188 -27.38 -48.28 -19.72
CA ALA A 188 -27.43 -49.37 -20.69
C ALA A 188 -28.49 -49.29 -21.82
N SER A 189 -28.06 -49.53 -23.06
CA SER A 189 -28.39 -50.74 -23.86
C SER A 189 -27.65 -50.74 -25.20
#